data_AF-A0A970WA38-F1
#
_entry.id   AF-A0A970WA38-F1
#
_cell.length_a   1.000
_cell.length_b   1.000
_cell.length_c   1.000
_cell.angle_alpha   90.00
_cell.angle_beta   90.00
_cell.angle_gamma   90.00
#
_symmetry.space_group_name_H-M   'P 1'
#
loop_
_entity.id
_entity.type
_entity.pdbx_description
1 polymer ?
#
loop_
_entity_poly.entity_id
_entity_poly.type
_entity_poly.pdbx_seq_one_letter_code
_entity_poly.pdbx_strand_id
1 'polypeptide(L)'
;MNSESFLERDYFYPRTGRTYFMRGKRTQWNGINAHVEYLLDVTENRNAMRENAKLTQQLTLNQLMYEVAIKSSGINIWEYDIQNDSLFVVSNSQRIKQNCFHIENYIESTIKNGYVREDSIATFRSIFTRLQNGEREITEDIWYKTTDELGWWCERVTYTACFDENGKPLKAFGAGRDVTREKEAEKKFYEEMSYREALQSGNLASIKINLTKNLVI
;
A
#
# COMPACT_ATOMS: atom_id res chain seq x y z
N MET A 1 -52.69 -18.65 15.52
CA MET A 1 -51.35 -18.14 15.87
C MET A 1 -50.75 -19.09 16.89
N ASN A 2 -49.65 -19.77 16.55
CA ASN A 2 -49.07 -20.85 17.36
C ASN A 2 -48.70 -20.39 18.77
N SER A 3 -49.21 -21.08 19.78
CA SER A 3 -49.02 -20.79 21.22
C SER A 3 -47.63 -21.16 21.76
N GLU A 4 -46.67 -21.49 20.91
CA GLU A 4 -45.33 -21.96 21.30
C GLU A 4 -44.17 -21.05 20.90
N SER A 5 -44.39 -20.02 20.07
CA SER A 5 -43.28 -19.16 19.61
C SER A 5 -42.94 -18.08 20.64
N PHE A 6 -41.67 -18.00 21.00
CA PHE A 6 -41.13 -16.86 21.74
C PHE A 6 -41.11 -15.60 20.86
N LEU A 7 -41.50 -14.47 21.44
CA LEU A 7 -41.28 -13.15 20.87
C LEU A 7 -39.95 -12.62 21.39
N GLU A 8 -39.05 -12.27 20.48
CA GLU A 8 -37.72 -11.73 20.78
C GLU A 8 -37.63 -10.28 20.33
N ARG A 9 -37.08 -9.40 21.19
CA ARG A 9 -36.91 -7.97 20.90
C ARG A 9 -35.75 -7.37 21.68
N ASP A 10 -35.00 -6.47 21.03
CA ASP A 10 -34.07 -5.58 21.72
C ASP A 10 -34.83 -4.36 22.26
N TYR A 11 -34.51 -3.94 23.48
CA TYR A 11 -35.03 -2.72 24.09
C TYR A 11 -33.88 -1.85 24.60
N PHE A 12 -33.74 -0.68 23.99
CA PHE A 12 -32.83 0.35 24.46
C PHE A 12 -33.54 1.21 25.51
N TYR A 13 -32.95 1.32 26.70
CA TYR A 13 -33.44 2.14 27.79
C TYR A 13 -32.67 3.48 27.86
N PRO A 14 -33.25 4.60 27.40
CA PRO A 14 -32.49 5.83 27.16
C PRO A 14 -31.92 6.47 28.44
N ARG A 15 -32.55 6.25 29.61
CA ARG A 15 -32.11 6.87 30.87
C ARG A 15 -30.78 6.34 31.38
N THR A 16 -30.47 5.08 31.12
CA THR A 16 -29.21 4.46 31.55
C THR A 16 -28.30 4.10 30.37
N GLY A 17 -28.80 4.24 29.14
CA GLY A 17 -28.08 3.83 27.93
C GLY A 17 -27.95 2.32 27.76
N ARG A 18 -28.67 1.52 28.55
CA ARG A 18 -28.58 0.05 28.51
C ARG A 18 -29.46 -0.54 27.42
N THR A 19 -29.00 -1.65 26.84
CA THR A 19 -29.76 -2.44 25.88
C THR A 19 -30.07 -3.80 26.49
N TYR A 20 -31.35 -4.16 26.53
CA TYR A 20 -31.83 -5.43 27.02
C TYR A 20 -32.36 -6.27 25.87
N PHE A 21 -31.93 -7.53 25.78
CA PHE A 21 -32.57 -8.52 24.93
C PHE A 21 -33.71 -9.17 25.72
N MET A 22 -34.92 -9.06 25.19
CA MET A 22 -36.12 -9.56 25.84
C MET A 22 -36.72 -10.69 25.02
N ARG A 23 -36.98 -11.82 25.70
CA ARG A 23 -37.57 -13.00 25.10
C ARG A 23 -38.79 -13.40 25.92
N GLY A 24 -39.98 -13.29 25.34
CA GLY A 24 -41.23 -13.52 26.06
C GLY A 24 -42.16 -14.48 25.35
N LYS A 25 -42.97 -15.22 26.11
CA LYS A 25 -44.10 -15.99 25.57
C LYS A 25 -45.27 -16.04 26.55
N ARG A 26 -46.47 -16.19 25.99
CA ARG A 26 -47.66 -16.54 26.77
C ARG A 26 -47.57 -18.01 27.18
N THR A 27 -47.98 -18.30 28.39
CA THR A 27 -47.98 -19.66 28.96
C THR A 27 -49.18 -19.82 29.90
N GLN A 28 -49.44 -21.04 30.33
CA GLN A 28 -50.45 -21.32 31.35
C GLN A 28 -49.74 -21.76 32.62
N TRP A 29 -49.97 -21.05 33.73
CA TRP A 29 -49.41 -21.36 35.03
C TRP A 29 -50.56 -21.69 35.99
N ASN A 30 -50.65 -22.94 36.45
CA ASN A 30 -51.74 -23.43 37.31
C ASN A 30 -53.15 -23.12 36.78
N GLY A 31 -53.37 -23.29 35.47
CA GLY A 31 -54.66 -23.03 34.83
C GLY A 31 -54.92 -21.55 34.47
N ILE A 32 -54.09 -20.61 34.94
CA ILE A 32 -54.23 -19.17 34.68
C ILE A 32 -53.34 -18.77 33.50
N ASN A 33 -53.86 -17.93 32.60
CA ASN A 33 -53.08 -17.32 31.53
C ASN A 33 -52.00 -16.41 32.12
N ALA A 34 -50.73 -16.73 31.82
CA ALA A 34 -49.56 -16.00 32.29
C ALA A 34 -48.67 -15.57 31.10
N HIS A 35 -47.79 -14.62 31.34
CA HIS A 35 -46.75 -14.20 30.41
C HIS A 35 -45.41 -14.27 31.11
N VAL A 36 -44.45 -14.99 30.53
CA VAL A 36 -43.07 -15.07 31.02
C VAL A 36 -42.19 -14.25 30.10
N GLU A 37 -41.35 -13.39 30.66
CA GLU A 37 -40.37 -12.57 29.94
C GLU A 37 -38.99 -12.78 30.56
N TYR A 38 -38.01 -13.12 29.73
CA TYR A 38 -36.59 -13.16 30.09
C TYR A 38 -35.95 -11.85 29.63
N LEU A 39 -35.22 -11.17 30.52
CA LEU A 39 -34.43 -9.98 30.18
C LEU A 39 -32.94 -10.30 30.39
N LEU A 40 -32.15 -10.05 29.36
CA LEU A 40 -30.70 -10.17 29.38
C LEU A 40 -30.10 -8.79 29.11
N ASP A 41 -29.22 -8.29 29.98
CA ASP A 41 -28.43 -7.09 29.69
C ASP A 41 -27.41 -7.47 28.61
N VAL A 42 -27.57 -6.88 27.42
CA VAL A 42 -26.71 -7.13 26.25
C VAL A 42 -25.94 -5.87 25.86
N THR A 43 -25.87 -4.89 26.75
CA THR A 43 -25.29 -3.56 26.47
C THR A 43 -23.86 -3.67 25.96
N GLU A 44 -22.99 -4.38 26.67
CA GLU A 44 -21.57 -4.55 26.30
C GLU A 44 -21.42 -5.25 24.96
N ASN A 45 -22.14 -6.35 24.75
CA ASN A 45 -22.12 -7.09 23.48
C ASN A 45 -22.59 -6.23 22.29
N ARG A 46 -23.71 -5.49 22.45
CA ARG A 46 -24.23 -4.61 21.39
C ARG A 46 -23.28 -3.45 21.10
N ASN A 47 -22.61 -2.91 22.12
CA ASN A 47 -21.59 -1.87 21.94
C ASN A 47 -20.36 -2.40 21.21
N ALA A 48 -19.83 -3.55 21.62
CA ALA A 48 -18.70 -4.21 20.95
C ALA A 48 -19.03 -4.58 19.49
N MET A 49 -20.24 -5.06 19.21
CA MET A 49 -20.70 -5.32 17.84
C MET A 49 -20.76 -4.04 16.99
N ARG A 50 -21.27 -2.94 17.57
CA ARG A 50 -21.32 -1.63 16.88
C ARG A 50 -19.92 -1.07 16.62
N GLU A 51 -19.02 -1.19 17.58
CA GLU A 51 -17.63 -0.75 17.44
C GLU A 51 -16.90 -1.56 16.38
N ASN A 52 -16.99 -2.90 16.41
CA ASN A 52 -16.45 -3.75 15.36
C ASN A 52 -17.05 -3.42 13.99
N ALA A 53 -18.36 -3.19 13.88
CA ALA A 53 -18.98 -2.79 12.61
C ALA A 53 -18.42 -1.46 12.09
N LYS A 54 -18.19 -0.48 12.98
CA LYS A 54 -17.58 0.80 12.62
C LYS A 54 -16.12 0.62 12.18
N LEU A 55 -15.32 -0.16 12.90
CA LEU A 55 -13.93 -0.44 12.56
C LEU A 55 -13.83 -1.16 11.21
N THR A 56 -14.66 -2.18 10.98
CA THR A 56 -14.75 -2.88 9.69
C THR A 56 -15.13 -1.91 8.58
N GLN A 57 -16.12 -1.03 8.79
CA GLN A 57 -16.50 -0.03 7.80
C GLN A 57 -15.36 0.94 7.49
N GLN A 58 -14.61 1.39 8.51
CA GLN A 58 -13.44 2.26 8.33
C GLN A 58 -12.31 1.55 7.57
N LEU A 59 -12.05 0.28 7.88
CA LEU A 59 -11.08 -0.53 7.15
C LEU A 59 -11.47 -0.68 5.67
N THR A 60 -12.73 -0.99 5.38
CA THR A 60 -13.25 -1.10 4.00
C THR A 60 -13.14 0.23 3.26
N LEU A 61 -13.49 1.35 3.91
CA LEU A 61 -13.39 2.68 3.30
C LEU A 61 -11.93 3.03 2.99
N ASN A 62 -11.02 2.78 3.94
CA ASN A 62 -9.59 3.00 3.73
C ASN A 62 -9.07 2.14 2.58
N GLN A 63 -9.40 0.85 2.53
CA GLN A 63 -9.01 -0.04 1.42
C GLN A 63 -9.49 0.49 0.06
N LEU A 64 -10.74 0.96 -0.04
CA LEU A 64 -11.27 1.54 -1.27
C LEU A 64 -10.52 2.82 -1.67
N MET A 65 -10.26 3.72 -0.72
CA MET A 65 -9.48 4.94 -0.97
C MET A 65 -8.07 4.61 -1.46
N TYR A 66 -7.41 3.64 -0.83
CA TYR A 66 -6.10 3.16 -1.27
C TYR A 66 -6.15 2.59 -2.69
N GLU A 67 -7.13 1.75 -3.00
CA GLU A 67 -7.30 1.17 -4.33
C GLU A 67 -7.47 2.25 -5.41
N VAL A 68 -8.31 3.26 -5.15
CA VAL A 68 -8.52 4.37 -6.08
C VAL A 68 -7.25 5.21 -6.28
N ALA A 69 -6.52 5.50 -5.21
CA ALA A 69 -5.26 6.24 -5.27
C ALA A 69 -4.19 5.50 -6.07
N ILE A 70 -4.05 4.18 -5.86
CA ILE A 70 -3.09 3.34 -6.60
C ILE A 70 -3.47 3.26 -8.08
N LYS A 71 -4.74 2.98 -8.40
CA LYS A 71 -5.21 2.86 -9.79
C LYS A 71 -5.06 4.16 -10.58
N SER A 72 -5.31 5.30 -9.95
CA SER A 72 -5.20 6.61 -10.62
C SER A 72 -3.76 7.13 -10.73
N SER A 73 -2.85 6.73 -9.84
CA SER A 73 -1.46 7.20 -9.84
C SER A 73 -0.53 6.46 -10.79
N GLY A 74 -0.93 5.28 -11.29
CA GLY A 74 -0.05 4.43 -12.12
C GLY A 74 1.15 3.88 -11.36
N ILE A 75 1.04 3.79 -10.02
CA ILE A 75 2.04 3.20 -9.12
C ILE A 75 1.79 1.70 -9.04
N ASN A 76 2.87 0.93 -9.05
CA ASN A 76 2.84 -0.52 -8.88
C ASN A 76 3.24 -0.86 -7.45
N ILE A 77 2.52 -1.77 -6.80
CA ILE A 77 2.87 -2.21 -5.44
C ILE A 77 3.11 -3.72 -5.41
N TRP A 78 4.17 -4.11 -4.70
CA TRP A 78 4.53 -5.48 -4.43
C TRP A 78 5.00 -5.64 -2.98
N GLU A 79 4.96 -6.88 -2.50
CA GLU A 79 5.55 -7.30 -1.24
C GLU A 79 6.82 -8.09 -1.56
N TYR A 80 7.88 -7.86 -0.80
CA TYR A 80 9.14 -8.58 -0.90
C TYR A 80 9.44 -9.27 0.42
N ASP A 81 9.57 -10.58 0.39
CA ASP A 81 10.05 -11.40 1.51
C ASP A 81 11.58 -11.34 1.55
N ILE A 82 12.09 -10.68 2.59
CA ILE A 82 13.52 -10.44 2.79
C ILE A 82 14.27 -11.73 3.14
N GLN A 83 13.59 -12.70 3.76
CA GLN A 83 14.20 -13.94 4.24
C GLN A 83 14.32 -14.98 3.13
N ASN A 84 13.29 -15.08 2.29
CA ASN A 84 13.19 -16.11 1.25
C ASN A 84 13.53 -15.62 -0.16
N ASP A 85 13.96 -14.37 -0.31
CA ASP A 85 14.19 -13.70 -1.60
C ASP A 85 13.03 -13.93 -2.59
N SER A 86 11.83 -13.54 -2.17
CA SER A 86 10.61 -13.78 -2.95
C SER A 86 9.77 -12.52 -3.08
N LEU A 87 9.24 -12.27 -4.27
CA LEU A 87 8.40 -11.11 -4.57
C LEU A 87 6.98 -11.54 -4.86
N PHE A 88 6.02 -10.92 -4.16
CA PHE A 88 4.59 -11.13 -4.31
C PHE A 88 3.94 -9.88 -4.90
N VAL A 89 3.17 -10.05 -5.96
CA VAL A 89 2.53 -8.92 -6.64
C VAL A 89 1.19 -8.62 -5.97
N VAL A 90 1.07 -7.41 -5.39
CA VAL A 90 -0.12 -6.99 -4.64
C VAL A 90 -1.14 -6.30 -5.55
N SER A 91 -0.67 -5.60 -6.59
CA SER A 91 -1.54 -4.89 -7.55
C SER A 91 -1.40 -5.44 -8.97
N ASN A 92 -2.52 -5.62 -9.66
CA ASN A 92 -2.59 -6.11 -11.04
C ASN A 92 -2.21 -4.99 -12.05
N SER A 93 -0.96 -4.54 -11.99
CA SER A 93 -0.43 -3.52 -12.90
C SER A 93 -0.21 -4.07 -14.31
N GLN A 94 -0.48 -3.24 -15.33
CA GLN A 94 -0.19 -3.55 -16.73
C GLN A 94 1.31 -3.73 -17.02
N ARG A 95 2.20 -3.22 -16.15
CA ARG A 95 3.67 -3.34 -16.32
C ARG A 95 4.24 -4.66 -15.80
N ILE A 96 3.45 -5.42 -15.05
CA ILE A 96 3.81 -6.75 -14.59
C ILE A 96 3.21 -7.75 -15.58
N LYS A 97 3.98 -8.77 -15.98
CA LYS A 97 3.46 -9.85 -16.84
C LYS A 97 2.21 -10.45 -16.18
N GLN A 98 1.13 -10.54 -16.96
CA GLN A 98 -0.12 -11.14 -16.50
C GLN A 98 0.15 -12.52 -15.88
N ASN A 99 -0.51 -12.79 -14.75
CA ASN A 99 -0.42 -14.03 -13.96
C ASN A 99 0.90 -14.29 -13.21
N CYS A 100 1.81 -13.31 -13.12
CA CYS A 100 3.00 -13.43 -12.27
C CYS A 100 2.70 -12.89 -10.87
N PHE A 101 2.18 -13.74 -9.98
CA PHE A 101 1.78 -13.36 -8.62
C PHE A 101 2.86 -13.60 -7.57
N HIS A 102 3.85 -14.44 -7.89
CA HIS A 102 4.93 -14.86 -7.00
C HIS A 102 6.19 -15.13 -7.82
N ILE A 103 7.31 -14.57 -7.40
CA ILE A 103 8.63 -14.73 -8.04
C ILE A 103 9.62 -15.16 -6.96
N GLU A 104 10.09 -16.40 -7.05
CA GLU A 104 11.13 -16.92 -6.16
C GLU A 104 12.52 -16.57 -6.69
N ASN A 105 13.48 -16.49 -5.76
CA ASN A 105 14.86 -16.14 -6.06
C ASN A 105 14.92 -14.84 -6.88
N TYR A 106 14.15 -13.85 -6.43
CA TYR A 106 13.79 -12.66 -7.18
C TYR A 106 15.03 -11.89 -7.66
N ILE A 107 16.04 -11.71 -6.80
CA ILE A 107 17.23 -10.91 -7.16
C ILE A 107 17.98 -11.57 -8.32
N GLU A 108 18.38 -12.83 -8.16
CA GLU A 108 19.18 -13.53 -9.15
C GLU A 108 18.39 -13.83 -10.43
N SER A 109 17.12 -14.21 -10.31
CA SER A 109 16.27 -14.47 -11.49
C SER A 109 16.07 -13.21 -12.32
N THR A 110 15.87 -12.04 -11.68
CA THR A 110 15.67 -10.77 -12.39
C THR A 110 16.92 -10.35 -13.15
N ILE A 111 18.10 -10.52 -12.54
CA ILE A 111 19.39 -10.18 -13.17
C ILE A 111 19.73 -11.17 -14.29
N LYS A 112 19.63 -12.48 -14.03
CA LYS A 112 20.00 -13.54 -14.99
C LYS A 112 19.14 -13.50 -16.26
N ASN A 113 17.87 -13.13 -16.13
CA ASN A 113 16.97 -12.98 -17.28
C ASN A 113 17.17 -11.65 -18.04
N GLY A 114 18.11 -10.81 -17.61
CA GLY A 114 18.42 -9.55 -18.29
C GLY A 114 17.34 -8.48 -18.15
N TYR A 115 16.54 -8.53 -17.08
CA TYR A 115 15.49 -7.54 -16.84
C TYR A 115 16.01 -6.24 -16.25
N VAL A 116 17.18 -6.26 -15.59
CA VAL A 116 17.84 -5.06 -15.07
C VAL A 116 18.94 -4.63 -16.03
N ARG A 117 19.01 -3.32 -16.35
CA ARG A 117 20.09 -2.77 -17.18
C ARG A 117 21.42 -2.90 -16.47
N GLU A 118 22.49 -3.15 -17.22
CA GLU A 118 23.83 -3.44 -16.68
C GLU A 118 24.32 -2.39 -15.67
N ASP A 119 24.13 -1.11 -15.97
CA ASP A 119 24.51 0.02 -15.11
C ASP A 119 23.68 0.12 -13.82
N SER A 120 22.52 -0.51 -13.77
CA SER A 120 21.58 -0.49 -12.65
C SER A 120 21.70 -1.74 -11.77
N ILE A 121 22.45 -2.76 -12.18
CA ILE A 121 22.60 -4.03 -11.42
C ILE A 121 23.17 -3.79 -10.02
N ALA A 122 24.21 -2.95 -9.90
CA ALA A 122 24.83 -2.65 -8.63
C ALA A 122 23.84 -1.97 -7.66
N THR A 123 23.14 -0.94 -8.14
CA THR A 123 22.11 -0.23 -7.38
C THR A 123 20.98 -1.18 -6.98
N PHE A 124 20.50 -2.00 -7.91
CA PHE A 124 19.45 -3.00 -7.68
C PHE A 124 19.84 -3.97 -6.56
N ARG A 125 21.04 -4.56 -6.60
CA ARG A 125 21.53 -5.44 -5.52
C ARG A 125 21.64 -4.71 -4.19
N SER A 126 22.10 -3.46 -4.21
CA SER A 126 22.29 -2.67 -2.98
C SER A 126 21.00 -2.47 -2.20
N ILE A 127 19.85 -2.35 -2.88
CA ILE A 127 18.53 -2.20 -2.24
C ILE A 127 18.29 -3.37 -1.30
N PHE A 128 18.44 -4.61 -1.80
CA PHE A 128 18.12 -5.79 -1.01
C PHE A 128 19.15 -6.04 0.09
N THR A 129 20.43 -5.75 -0.14
CA THR A 129 21.45 -5.79 0.92
C THR A 129 21.13 -4.79 2.04
N ARG A 130 20.71 -3.56 1.71
CA ARG A 130 20.32 -2.54 2.68
C ARG A 130 19.06 -2.93 3.45
N LEU A 131 18.07 -3.54 2.79
CA LEU A 131 16.89 -4.11 3.44
C LEU A 131 17.26 -5.22 4.44
N GLN A 132 18.15 -6.14 4.05
CA GLN A 132 18.65 -7.19 4.93
C GLN A 132 19.39 -6.62 6.15
N ASN A 133 20.11 -5.51 5.98
CA ASN A 133 20.78 -4.79 7.06
C ASN A 133 19.84 -3.95 7.93
N GLY A 134 18.54 -3.93 7.62
CA GLY A 134 17.53 -3.28 8.44
C GLY A 134 17.29 -1.80 8.14
N GLU A 135 17.68 -1.31 6.96
CA GLU A 135 17.31 0.03 6.52
C GLU A 135 15.80 0.12 6.29
N ARG A 136 15.16 1.12 6.90
CA ARG A 136 13.69 1.21 6.98
C ARG A 136 13.05 1.64 5.66
N GLU A 137 13.69 2.55 4.94
CA GLU A 137 13.17 3.12 3.71
C GLU A 137 14.32 3.34 2.73
N ILE A 138 14.14 2.87 1.51
CA ILE A 138 15.12 2.98 0.42
C ILE A 138 14.38 3.45 -0.81
N THR A 139 14.91 4.46 -1.49
CA THR A 139 14.41 4.91 -2.79
C THR A 139 15.55 4.99 -3.78
N GLU A 140 15.39 4.32 -4.91
CA GLU A 140 16.40 4.29 -5.98
C GLU A 140 15.72 4.32 -7.35
N ASP A 141 16.46 4.76 -8.38
CA ASP A 141 16.02 4.75 -9.77
C ASP A 141 16.68 3.56 -10.48
N ILE A 142 15.89 2.59 -10.93
CA ILE A 142 16.39 1.37 -11.58
C ILE A 142 15.89 1.31 -13.02
N TRP A 143 16.79 1.01 -13.95
CA TRP A 143 16.41 0.80 -15.35
C TRP A 143 16.07 -0.65 -15.61
N TYR A 144 14.83 -0.87 -16.06
CA TYR A 144 14.29 -2.19 -16.40
C TYR A 144 14.05 -2.33 -17.89
N LYS A 145 14.15 -3.56 -18.39
CA LYS A 145 13.84 -3.91 -19.78
C LYS A 145 12.33 -3.77 -20.02
N THR A 146 11.95 -3.17 -21.14
CA THR A 146 10.54 -3.01 -21.52
C THR A 146 9.87 -4.36 -21.78
N THR A 147 8.54 -4.42 -21.65
CA THR A 147 7.76 -5.66 -21.84
C THR A 147 7.80 -6.19 -23.28
N ASP A 148 7.98 -5.30 -24.26
CA ASP A 148 8.21 -5.65 -25.67
C ASP A 148 9.66 -6.05 -25.96
N GLU A 149 10.53 -5.96 -24.95
CA GLU A 149 11.97 -6.23 -25.01
C GLU A 149 12.79 -5.32 -25.95
N LEU A 150 12.21 -4.22 -26.44
CA LEU A 150 12.84 -3.32 -27.41
C LEU A 150 13.59 -2.14 -26.80
N GLY A 151 13.47 -1.92 -25.48
CA GLY A 151 14.06 -0.76 -24.84
C GLY A 151 14.18 -0.87 -23.33
N TRP A 152 14.34 0.30 -22.70
CA TRP A 152 14.53 0.45 -21.27
C TRP A 152 13.57 1.53 -20.75
N TRP A 153 12.99 1.30 -19.58
CA TRP A 153 12.31 2.34 -18.81
C TRP A 153 13.00 2.50 -17.45
N CYS A 154 12.87 3.68 -16.84
CA CYS A 154 13.39 3.95 -15.51
C CYS A 154 12.23 3.90 -14.50
N GLU A 155 12.30 2.98 -13.54
CA GLU A 155 11.36 2.89 -12.44
C GLU A 155 12.01 3.44 -11.18
N ARG A 156 11.39 4.46 -10.57
CA ARG A 156 11.70 4.83 -9.20
C ARG A 156 11.04 3.84 -8.27
N VAL A 157 11.86 3.06 -7.58
CA VAL A 157 11.41 2.06 -6.62
C VAL A 157 11.61 2.57 -5.21
N THR A 158 10.56 2.50 -4.39
CA THR A 158 10.61 2.83 -2.96
C THR A 158 10.25 1.59 -2.17
N TYR A 159 11.14 1.13 -1.30
CA TYR A 159 10.91 0.01 -0.40
C TYR A 159 10.78 0.51 1.03
N THR A 160 9.74 0.07 1.73
CA THR A 160 9.54 0.30 3.17
C THR A 160 9.55 -1.03 3.92
N ALA A 161 10.52 -1.22 4.81
CA ALA A 161 10.71 -2.46 5.56
C ALA A 161 9.77 -2.55 6.78
N CYS A 162 9.27 -3.76 7.02
CA CYS A 162 8.54 -4.16 8.22
C CYS A 162 9.42 -5.09 9.06
N PHE A 163 9.39 -4.89 10.36
CA PHE A 163 10.25 -5.57 11.32
C PHE A 163 9.40 -6.42 12.27
N ASP A 164 9.97 -7.51 12.79
CA ASP A 164 9.38 -8.27 13.89
C ASP A 164 9.55 -7.55 15.24
N GLU A 165 9.01 -8.14 16.31
CA GLU A 165 9.11 -7.64 17.67
C GLU A 165 10.57 -7.53 18.18
N ASN A 166 11.49 -8.29 17.58
CA ASN A 166 12.92 -8.29 17.91
C ASN A 166 13.73 -7.31 17.05
N GLY A 167 13.08 -6.56 16.15
CA GLY A 167 13.74 -5.61 15.25
C GLY A 167 14.41 -6.25 14.04
N LYS A 168 14.14 -7.53 13.73
CA LYS A 168 14.63 -8.20 12.52
C LYS A 168 13.75 -7.83 11.32
N PRO A 169 14.32 -7.46 10.16
CA PRO A 169 13.54 -7.21 8.95
C PRO A 169 12.86 -8.50 8.47
N LEU A 170 11.53 -8.48 8.34
CA LEU A 170 10.72 -9.62 7.88
C LEU A 170 10.42 -9.53 6.38
N LYS A 171 9.87 -8.39 5.98
CA LYS A 171 9.41 -8.12 4.62
C LYS A 171 9.50 -6.64 4.31
N ALA A 172 9.40 -6.27 3.04
CA ALA A 172 9.29 -4.89 2.62
C ALA A 172 8.14 -4.72 1.62
N PHE A 173 7.43 -3.60 1.70
CA PHE A 173 6.51 -3.19 0.64
C PHE A 173 7.26 -2.30 -0.34
N GLY A 174 7.23 -2.69 -1.62
CA GLY A 174 7.80 -1.93 -2.71
C GLY A 174 6.72 -1.17 -3.49
N ALA A 175 7.03 0.06 -3.87
CA ALA A 175 6.23 0.89 -4.76
C ALA A 175 7.08 1.34 -5.96
N GLY A 176 6.56 1.20 -7.16
CA GLY A 176 7.23 1.57 -8.41
C GLY A 176 6.48 2.68 -9.14
N ARG A 177 7.20 3.71 -9.57
CA ARG A 177 6.70 4.75 -10.47
C ARG A 177 7.63 4.88 -11.67
N ASP A 178 7.08 4.87 -12.86
CA ASP A 178 7.83 5.19 -14.08
C ASP A 178 8.23 6.67 -14.07
N VAL A 179 9.54 6.88 -14.15
CA VAL A 179 10.19 8.20 -14.17
C VAL A 179 10.98 8.43 -15.46
N THR A 180 10.71 7.63 -16.50
CA THR A 180 11.45 7.67 -17.77
C THR A 180 11.37 9.04 -18.41
N ARG A 181 10.16 9.63 -18.46
CA ARG A 181 9.94 10.96 -19.04
C ARG A 181 10.70 12.03 -18.27
N GLU A 182 10.73 11.95 -16.95
CA GLU A 182 11.50 12.86 -16.10
C GLU A 182 13.00 12.74 -16.35
N LYS A 183 13.52 11.52 -16.45
CA LYS A 183 14.95 11.27 -16.75
C LYS A 183 15.35 11.74 -18.14
N GLU A 184 14.50 11.52 -19.14
CA GLU A 184 14.73 12.02 -20.50
C GLU A 184 14.69 13.54 -20.58
N ALA A 185 13.74 14.17 -19.89
CA ALA A 185 13.65 15.62 -19.81
C ALA A 185 14.87 16.22 -19.11
N GLU A 186 15.32 15.61 -18.01
CA GLU A 186 16.53 15.99 -17.28
C GLU A 186 17.77 15.86 -18.18
N LYS A 187 17.92 14.75 -18.91
CA LYS A 187 19.02 14.56 -19.85
C LYS A 187 19.03 15.62 -20.96
N LYS A 188 17.88 15.86 -21.61
CA LYS A 188 17.75 16.89 -22.65
C LYS A 188 18.08 18.28 -22.13
N PHE A 189 17.68 18.58 -20.90
CA PHE A 189 18.01 19.85 -20.25
C PHE A 189 19.53 20.00 -20.05
N TYR A 190 20.21 18.96 -19.57
CA TYR A 190 21.68 18.98 -19.41
C TYR A 190 22.43 19.05 -20.74
N GLU A 191 21.96 18.36 -21.78
CA GLU A 191 22.54 18.43 -23.12
C GLU A 191 22.41 19.84 -23.71
N GLU A 192 21.23 20.46 -23.60
CA GLU A 192 20.98 21.83 -24.03
C GLU A 192 21.85 22.83 -23.26
N MET A 193 21.98 22.65 -21.93
CA MET A 193 22.87 23.46 -21.10
C MET A 193 24.33 23.33 -21.52
N SER A 194 24.82 22.10 -21.72
CA SER A 194 26.21 21.83 -22.12
C SER A 194 26.50 22.38 -23.51
N TYR A 195 25.56 22.26 -24.45
CA TYR A 195 25.65 22.85 -25.79
C TYR A 195 25.74 24.37 -25.74
N ARG A 196 24.90 25.03 -24.93
CA ARG A 196 24.95 26.49 -24.73
C ARG A 196 26.27 26.94 -24.10
N GLU A 197 26.79 26.22 -23.11
CA GLU A 197 28.09 26.52 -22.49
C GLU A 197 29.24 26.36 -23.50
N ALA A 198 29.21 25.31 -24.32
CA ALA A 198 30.20 25.11 -25.40
C ALA A 198 30.12 26.23 -26.47
N LEU A 199 28.93 26.69 -26.86
CA LEU A 199 28.79 27.84 -27.77
C LEU A 199 29.28 29.16 -27.16
N GLN A 200 29.15 29.31 -25.84
CA GLN A 200 29.68 30.46 -25.09
C GLN A 200 31.20 30.41 -24.89
N SER A 201 31.91 29.39 -25.40
CA SER A 201 33.38 29.26 -25.30
C SER A 201 34.16 30.35 -26.07
N GLY A 202 33.46 31.32 -26.68
CA GLY A 202 34.02 32.56 -27.22
C GLY A 202 33.56 33.85 -26.51
N ASN A 203 32.76 33.76 -25.44
CA ASN A 203 32.26 34.91 -24.69
C ASN A 203 33.18 35.26 -23.51
N LEU A 204 33.38 36.56 -23.27
CA LEU A 204 34.26 37.06 -22.19
C LEU A 204 33.71 36.79 -20.77
N ALA A 205 32.39 36.58 -20.62
CA ALA A 205 31.77 36.18 -19.36
C ALA A 205 30.36 35.59 -19.58
N SER A 206 29.93 34.71 -18.68
CA SER A 206 28.55 34.24 -18.52
C SER A 206 28.18 34.33 -17.04
N ILE A 207 27.01 34.87 -16.73
CA ILE A 207 26.52 35.06 -15.35
C ILE A 207 25.16 34.40 -15.24
N LYS A 208 24.98 33.47 -14.28
CA LYS A 208 23.65 32.92 -13.95
C LYS A 208 23.07 33.72 -12.79
N ILE A 209 21.81 34.12 -12.88
CA ILE A 209 21.12 34.86 -11.82
C ILE A 209 19.85 34.10 -11.44
N ASN A 210 19.74 33.73 -10.17
CA ASN A 210 18.52 33.21 -9.58
C ASN A 210 17.55 34.36 -9.33
N LEU A 211 16.54 34.52 -10.18
CA LEU A 211 15.57 35.61 -10.09
C LEU A 211 14.65 35.50 -8.86
N THR A 212 14.42 34.29 -8.34
CA THR A 212 13.57 34.07 -7.17
C THR A 212 14.28 34.40 -5.86
N LYS A 213 15.60 34.18 -5.81
CA LYS A 213 16.45 34.45 -4.64
C LYS A 213 17.31 35.70 -4.79
N ASN A 214 17.22 36.38 -5.93
CA ASN A 214 18.00 37.55 -6.32
C ASN A 214 19.51 37.41 -6.10
N LEU A 215 20.08 36.26 -6.49
CA LEU A 215 21.48 35.90 -6.27
C LEU A 215 22.15 35.48 -7.58
N VAL A 216 23.40 35.89 -7.78
CA VAL A 216 24.27 35.38 -8.85
C VAL A 216 24.76 33.98 -8.45
N ILE A 217 24.66 33.01 -9.35
CA ILE A 217 25.12 31.62 -9.20
C ILE A 217 26.26 31.36 -10.18
#